data_AF-A0A6N8FMN6-F1
#
_entry.id   AF-A0A6N8FMN6-F1
#
_cell.length_a   1.000
_cell.length_b   1.000
_cell.length_c   1.000
_cell.angle_alpha   90.00
_cell.angle_beta   90.00
_cell.angle_gamma   90.00
#
_symmetry.space_group_name_H-M   'P 1'
#
loop_
_entity.id
_entity.type
_entity.pdbx_description
1 polymer ?
#
loop_
_entity_poly.entity_id
_entity_poly.type
_entity_poly.pdbx_seq_one_letter_code
_entity_poly.pdbx_strand_id
1 'polypeptide(L)'
;MLETSYESLKTNLIKHDLTKSVQQLMLLYLEDSESFIRNILLSEVLFEPITLGVKEKDIQFMNRVFITAFKVIEENSMEEKYNNFVKESTSLINSINIIYQAIKENNELLLKNEFLEIPFKKQVQMYCTFIESQAMYAHRNLKDKMNQKKYLTGLEEVVTEDGKKHSVSDNLEAIIDLFDTLIRLLHYNSKGKIDGQLHNTYSDVSPYLIPSLEMIMHLTSHKQTLDILWEKIKYRDWNFLRYKSQGGNVFYYVPRNDYNFKL
;
A
#
# COMPACT_ATOMS: atom_id res chain seq x y z
N MET A 1 -24.66 -23.24 -18.94
CA MET A 1 -24.57 -21.84 -18.48
C MET A 1 -23.22 -21.69 -17.80
N LEU A 2 -22.45 -20.65 -18.15
CA LEU A 2 -21.28 -20.28 -17.35
C LEU A 2 -21.80 -19.77 -16.00
N GLU A 3 -21.31 -20.32 -14.90
CA GLU A 3 -21.68 -19.87 -13.57
C GLU A 3 -21.02 -18.51 -13.31
N THR A 4 -21.83 -17.47 -13.03
CA THR A 4 -21.28 -16.14 -12.74
C THR A 4 -20.67 -16.16 -11.34
N SER A 5 -19.34 -16.08 -11.25
CA SER A 5 -18.64 -16.14 -9.97
C SER A 5 -17.34 -15.34 -10.00
N TYR A 6 -17.10 -14.59 -8.93
CA TYR A 6 -15.84 -13.91 -8.65
C TYR A 6 -14.67 -14.90 -8.57
N GLU A 7 -14.87 -16.09 -7.99
CA GLU A 7 -13.83 -17.14 -7.92
C GLU A 7 -13.45 -17.70 -9.29
N SER A 8 -14.42 -17.78 -10.21
CA SER A 8 -14.16 -18.14 -11.61
C SER A 8 -13.24 -17.09 -12.26
N LEU A 9 -13.53 -15.80 -12.07
CA LEU A 9 -12.70 -14.72 -12.60
C LEU A 9 -11.27 -14.80 -12.04
N LYS A 10 -11.13 -14.94 -10.72
CA LYS A 10 -9.82 -15.09 -10.05
C LYS A 10 -9.02 -16.27 -10.61
N THR A 11 -9.67 -17.43 -10.76
CA THR A 11 -9.04 -18.62 -11.33
C THR A 11 -8.58 -18.40 -12.77
N ASN A 12 -9.39 -17.73 -13.60
CA ASN A 12 -9.06 -17.44 -14.99
C ASN A 12 -7.90 -16.43 -15.11
N LEU A 13 -7.87 -15.42 -14.21
CA LEU A 13 -6.77 -14.46 -14.11
C LEU A 13 -5.45 -15.14 -13.74
N ILE A 14 -5.47 -16.04 -12.74
CA ILE A 14 -4.28 -16.83 -12.33
C ILE A 14 -3.78 -17.74 -13.47
N LYS A 15 -4.70 -18.33 -14.23
CA LYS A 15 -4.38 -19.20 -15.38
C LYS A 15 -3.98 -18.44 -16.65
N HIS A 16 -4.04 -17.10 -16.63
CA HIS A 16 -3.86 -16.24 -17.80
C HIS A 16 -4.78 -16.63 -18.99
N ASP A 17 -6.01 -17.08 -18.72
CA ASP A 17 -7.02 -17.39 -19.75
C ASP A 17 -7.78 -16.11 -20.13
N LEU A 18 -7.32 -15.44 -21.19
CA LEU A 18 -7.86 -14.14 -21.61
C LEU A 18 -9.35 -14.21 -21.95
N THR A 19 -9.74 -15.21 -22.75
CA THR A 19 -11.10 -15.32 -23.26
C THR A 19 -12.10 -15.52 -22.12
N LYS A 20 -11.82 -16.46 -21.20
CA LYS A 20 -12.71 -16.69 -20.06
C LYS A 20 -12.69 -15.55 -19.07
N SER A 21 -11.55 -14.89 -18.87
CA SER A 21 -11.46 -13.72 -18.00
C SER A 21 -12.35 -12.57 -18.51
N VAL A 22 -12.29 -12.28 -19.81
CA VAL A 22 -13.13 -11.23 -20.43
C VAL A 22 -14.61 -11.59 -20.32
N GLN A 23 -14.98 -12.84 -20.66
CA GLN A 23 -16.36 -13.30 -20.55
C GLN A 23 -16.89 -13.17 -19.11
N GLN A 24 -16.12 -13.63 -18.13
CA GLN A 24 -16.51 -13.57 -16.73
C GLN A 24 -16.62 -12.14 -16.21
N LEU A 25 -15.68 -11.27 -16.57
CA LEU A 25 -15.69 -9.86 -16.19
C LEU A 25 -16.96 -9.16 -16.71
N MET A 26 -17.32 -9.41 -17.97
CA MET A 26 -18.50 -8.83 -18.60
C MET A 26 -19.80 -9.37 -17.98
N LEU A 27 -19.86 -10.67 -17.66
CA LEU A 27 -21.01 -11.28 -16.98
C LEU A 27 -21.22 -10.65 -15.59
N LEU A 28 -20.14 -10.48 -14.82
CA LEU A 28 -20.20 -9.83 -13.50
C LEU A 28 -20.70 -8.38 -13.59
N TYR A 29 -20.28 -7.63 -14.62
CA TYR A 29 -20.78 -6.27 -14.83
C TYR A 29 -22.26 -6.23 -15.21
N LEU A 30 -22.71 -7.19 -16.03
CA LEU A 30 -24.10 -7.28 -16.46
C LEU A 30 -25.06 -7.68 -15.32
N GLU A 31 -24.57 -8.45 -14.35
CA GLU A 31 -25.36 -8.89 -13.20
C GLU A 31 -25.61 -7.76 -12.20
N ASP A 32 -24.60 -6.94 -11.91
CA ASP A 32 -24.70 -5.80 -10.98
C ASP A 32 -23.80 -4.64 -11.44
N SER A 33 -24.30 -3.86 -12.40
CA SER A 33 -23.53 -2.75 -12.97
C SER A 33 -23.31 -1.60 -11.99
N GLU A 34 -24.22 -1.39 -11.02
CA GLU A 34 -24.15 -0.25 -10.09
C GLU A 34 -23.08 -0.46 -9.01
N SER A 35 -22.94 -1.68 -8.50
CA SER A 35 -21.95 -1.99 -7.46
C SER A 35 -20.74 -2.76 -7.97
N PHE A 36 -20.61 -2.94 -9.29
CA PHE A 36 -19.58 -3.76 -9.94
C PHE A 36 -18.17 -3.52 -9.41
N ILE A 37 -17.67 -2.27 -9.47
CA ILE A 37 -16.30 -1.94 -9.07
C ILE A 37 -16.07 -2.23 -7.60
N ARG A 38 -17.04 -1.88 -6.75
CA ARG A 38 -16.99 -2.14 -5.32
C ARG A 38 -16.93 -3.64 -5.05
N ASN A 39 -17.78 -4.43 -5.69
CA ASN A 39 -17.81 -5.87 -5.51
C ASN A 39 -16.54 -6.54 -6.05
N ILE A 40 -15.98 -6.07 -7.17
CA ILE A 40 -14.68 -6.54 -7.69
C ILE A 40 -13.54 -6.25 -6.70
N LEU A 41 -13.52 -5.07 -6.10
CA LEU A 41 -12.49 -4.70 -5.12
C LEU A 41 -12.60 -5.52 -3.83
N LEU A 42 -13.83 -5.72 -3.32
CA LEU A 42 -14.08 -6.46 -2.08
C LEU A 42 -13.94 -7.98 -2.23
N SER A 43 -14.11 -8.52 -3.44
CA SER A 43 -13.97 -9.95 -3.71
C SER A 43 -12.52 -10.41 -3.89
N GLU A 44 -11.55 -9.49 -3.93
CA GLU A 44 -10.12 -9.80 -4.01
C GLU A 44 -9.77 -10.74 -5.19
N VAL A 45 -10.47 -10.53 -6.31
CA VAL A 45 -10.29 -11.30 -7.55
C VAL A 45 -9.15 -10.77 -8.40
N LEU A 46 -8.85 -9.48 -8.29
CA LEU A 46 -7.81 -8.82 -9.05
C LEU A 46 -6.44 -9.05 -8.41
N PHE A 47 -5.38 -8.96 -9.22
CA PHE A 47 -4.02 -8.92 -8.70
C PHE A 47 -3.81 -7.59 -7.98
N GLU A 48 -3.67 -7.63 -6.66
CA GLU A 48 -3.47 -6.41 -5.89
C GLU A 48 -2.06 -5.87 -6.07
N PRO A 49 -1.90 -4.57 -6.42
CA PRO A 49 -0.59 -3.98 -6.69
C PRO A 49 0.33 -3.99 -5.46
N ILE A 50 -0.25 -4.07 -4.25
CA ILE A 50 0.46 -4.04 -2.97
C ILE A 50 0.95 -5.40 -2.47
N THR A 51 0.46 -6.49 -3.07
CA THR A 51 0.75 -7.85 -2.60
C THR A 51 2.15 -8.28 -3.00
N LEU A 52 2.91 -8.82 -2.04
CA LEU A 52 4.25 -9.35 -2.28
C LEU A 52 4.20 -10.50 -3.30
N GLY A 53 5.07 -10.44 -4.30
CA GLY A 53 5.21 -11.50 -5.30
C GLY A 53 4.35 -11.34 -6.55
N VAL A 54 3.45 -10.33 -6.62
CA VAL A 54 2.76 -9.96 -7.86
C VAL A 54 3.77 -9.50 -8.91
N LYS A 55 3.67 -10.06 -10.12
CA LYS A 55 4.64 -9.79 -11.20
C LYS A 55 4.04 -8.84 -12.21
N GLU A 56 4.92 -8.15 -12.95
CA GLU A 56 4.52 -7.21 -13.99
C GLU A 56 3.65 -7.87 -15.05
N LYS A 57 3.96 -9.12 -15.42
CA LYS A 57 3.15 -9.90 -16.36
C LYS A 57 1.71 -10.11 -15.89
N ASP A 58 1.46 -10.18 -14.59
CA ASP A 58 0.13 -10.43 -14.02
C ASP A 58 -0.71 -9.14 -14.09
N ILE A 59 -0.09 -7.99 -13.78
CA ILE A 59 -0.67 -6.66 -13.97
C ILE A 59 -0.96 -6.38 -15.45
N GLN A 60 0.01 -6.65 -16.34
CA GLN A 60 -0.16 -6.48 -17.78
C GLN A 60 -1.27 -7.37 -18.35
N PHE A 61 -1.37 -8.62 -17.87
CA PHE A 61 -2.43 -9.54 -18.27
C PHE A 61 -3.81 -9.01 -17.84
N MET A 62 -3.95 -8.58 -16.58
CA MET A 62 -5.19 -7.98 -16.09
C MET A 62 -5.59 -6.74 -16.89
N ASN A 63 -4.65 -5.83 -17.18
CA ASN A 63 -4.90 -4.67 -18.04
C ASN A 63 -5.42 -5.11 -19.41
N ARG A 64 -4.83 -6.16 -19.99
CA ARG A 64 -5.27 -6.71 -21.29
C ARG A 64 -6.70 -7.25 -21.22
N VAL A 65 -7.11 -7.88 -20.11
CA VAL A 65 -8.50 -8.34 -19.91
C VAL A 65 -9.46 -7.16 -20.00
N PHE A 66 -9.24 -6.10 -19.22
CA PHE A 66 -10.10 -4.91 -19.26
C PHE A 66 -10.09 -4.20 -20.62
N ILE A 67 -8.92 -4.00 -21.22
CA ILE A 67 -8.80 -3.38 -22.56
C ILE A 67 -9.57 -4.21 -23.61
N THR A 68 -9.51 -5.54 -23.53
CA THR A 68 -10.25 -6.40 -24.45
C THR A 68 -11.76 -6.29 -24.20
N ALA A 69 -12.19 -6.22 -22.93
CA ALA A 69 -13.58 -5.96 -22.57
C ALA A 69 -14.08 -4.61 -23.13
N PHE A 70 -13.26 -3.56 -23.06
CA PHE A 70 -13.58 -2.25 -23.65
C PHE A 70 -13.81 -2.33 -25.16
N LYS A 71 -12.95 -3.06 -25.88
CA LYS A 71 -13.12 -3.28 -27.33
C LYS A 71 -14.40 -4.06 -27.66
N VAL A 72 -14.71 -5.10 -26.89
CA VAL A 72 -15.95 -5.87 -27.07
C VAL A 72 -17.17 -4.97 -26.91
N ILE A 73 -17.16 -4.06 -25.94
CA ILE A 73 -18.24 -3.07 -25.74
C ILE A 73 -18.36 -2.14 -26.95
N GLU A 74 -17.23 -1.59 -27.39
CA GLU A 74 -17.16 -0.64 -28.52
C GLU A 74 -17.66 -1.28 -29.82
N GLU A 75 -17.22 -2.50 -30.13
CA GLU A 75 -17.60 -3.23 -31.34
C GLU A 75 -19.09 -3.63 -31.36
N ASN A 76 -19.72 -3.81 -30.19
CA ASN A 76 -21.11 -4.21 -30.08
C ASN A 76 -22.09 -3.01 -29.95
N SER A 77 -21.62 -1.76 -30.15
CA SER A 77 -22.43 -0.53 -30.10
C SER A 77 -23.33 -0.43 -28.85
N MET A 78 -22.84 -0.94 -27.73
CA MET A 78 -23.67 -1.07 -26.55
C MET A 78 -23.88 0.30 -25.86
N GLU A 79 -25.10 0.53 -25.38
CA GLU A 79 -25.65 1.79 -24.82
C GLU A 79 -24.78 2.55 -23.80
N GLU A 80 -25.21 3.77 -23.47
CA GLU A 80 -24.71 4.66 -22.41
C GLU A 80 -24.33 3.94 -21.09
N LYS A 81 -25.02 2.82 -20.77
CA LYS A 81 -24.72 1.97 -19.61
C LYS A 81 -23.28 1.45 -19.56
N TYR A 82 -22.58 1.31 -20.69
CA TYR A 82 -21.17 0.85 -20.69
C TYR A 82 -20.14 1.98 -20.65
N ASN A 83 -20.55 3.23 -20.86
CA ASN A 83 -19.67 4.38 -20.66
C ASN A 83 -19.20 4.45 -19.20
N ASN A 84 -20.10 4.09 -18.26
CA ASN A 84 -19.77 3.99 -16.84
C ASN A 84 -18.74 2.87 -16.58
N PHE A 85 -18.94 1.68 -17.16
CA PHE A 85 -17.97 0.59 -17.07
C PHE A 85 -16.57 1.04 -17.51
N VAL A 86 -16.45 1.64 -18.69
CA VAL A 86 -15.17 2.08 -19.24
C VAL A 86 -14.54 3.13 -18.33
N LYS A 87 -15.30 4.14 -17.91
CA LYS A 87 -14.80 5.22 -17.05
C LYS A 87 -14.31 4.70 -15.70
N GLU A 88 -15.14 3.94 -15.00
CA GLU A 88 -14.81 3.47 -13.65
C GLU A 88 -13.71 2.40 -13.67
N SER A 89 -13.75 1.47 -14.63
CA SER A 89 -12.68 0.47 -14.81
C SER A 89 -11.36 1.13 -15.21
N THR A 90 -11.38 2.20 -16.02
CA THR A 90 -10.16 2.96 -16.36
C THR A 90 -9.55 3.60 -15.12
N SER A 91 -10.36 4.18 -14.23
CA SER A 91 -9.90 4.72 -12.94
C SER A 91 -9.22 3.66 -12.08
N LEU A 92 -9.84 2.49 -11.97
CA LEU A 92 -9.30 1.35 -11.22
C LEU A 92 -7.97 0.86 -11.80
N ILE A 93 -7.90 0.63 -13.11
CA ILE A 93 -6.69 0.17 -13.81
C ILE A 93 -5.55 1.17 -13.66
N ASN A 94 -5.83 2.47 -13.81
CA ASN A 94 -4.82 3.51 -13.61
C ASN A 94 -4.28 3.49 -12.17
N SER A 95 -5.18 3.34 -11.19
CA SER A 95 -4.79 3.27 -9.78
C SER A 95 -3.88 2.08 -9.50
N ILE A 96 -4.25 0.90 -10.01
CA ILE A 96 -3.44 -0.32 -9.90
C ILE A 96 -2.07 -0.11 -10.53
N ASN A 97 -2.00 0.42 -11.75
CA ASN A 97 -0.73 0.63 -12.46
C ASN A 97 0.18 1.64 -11.75
N ILE A 98 -0.37 2.74 -11.24
CA ILE A 98 0.41 3.76 -10.52
C ILE A 98 0.97 3.20 -9.22
N ILE A 99 0.13 2.53 -8.42
CA ILE A 99 0.56 1.93 -7.15
C ILE A 99 1.59 0.83 -7.41
N TYR A 100 1.35 -0.03 -8.40
CA TYR A 100 2.28 -1.10 -8.77
C TYR A 100 3.64 -0.53 -9.22
N GLN A 101 3.65 0.52 -10.04
CA GLN A 101 4.88 1.14 -10.51
C GLN A 101 5.67 1.76 -9.34
N ALA A 102 5.00 2.46 -8.43
CA ALA A 102 5.64 3.01 -7.24
C ALA A 102 6.25 1.89 -6.36
N ILE A 103 5.53 0.77 -6.17
CA ILE A 103 6.03 -0.37 -5.42
C ILE A 103 7.19 -1.05 -6.12
N LYS A 104 7.14 -1.19 -7.45
CA LYS A 104 8.23 -1.76 -8.24
C LYS A 104 9.49 -0.93 -8.10
N GLU A 105 9.42 0.39 -8.29
CA GLU A 105 10.55 1.31 -8.13
C GLU A 105 11.11 1.29 -6.70
N ASN A 106 10.24 1.35 -5.69
CA ASN A 106 10.65 1.24 -4.29
C ASN A 106 11.35 -0.10 -3.99
N ASN A 107 10.84 -1.21 -4.52
CA ASN A 107 11.45 -2.52 -4.34
C ASN A 107 12.83 -2.61 -5.02
N GLU A 108 12.99 -2.02 -6.20
CA GLU A 108 14.29 -1.95 -6.88
C GLU A 108 15.32 -1.15 -6.07
N LEU A 109 14.90 -0.04 -5.44
CA LEU A 109 15.75 0.75 -4.54
C LEU A 109 16.05 -0.01 -3.25
N LEU A 110 15.05 -0.70 -2.69
CA LEU A 110 15.20 -1.48 -1.46
C LEU A 110 16.19 -2.62 -1.66
N LEU A 111 16.13 -3.35 -2.78
CA LEU A 111 17.04 -4.44 -3.10
C LEU A 111 18.50 -3.99 -3.31
N LYS A 112 18.72 -2.71 -3.64
CA LYS A 112 20.05 -2.11 -3.82
C LYS A 112 20.57 -1.45 -2.54
N ASN A 113 19.78 -1.44 -1.46
CA ASN A 113 20.14 -0.75 -0.25
C ASN A 113 21.20 -1.54 0.54
N GLU A 114 22.34 -0.91 0.82
CA GLU A 114 23.49 -1.49 1.54
C GLU A 114 23.14 -2.01 2.93
N PHE A 115 22.06 -1.51 3.55
CA PHE A 115 21.57 -2.00 4.83
C PHE A 115 21.25 -3.50 4.76
N LEU A 116 20.79 -3.99 3.60
CA LEU A 116 20.48 -5.42 3.40
C LEU A 116 21.71 -6.33 3.45
N GLU A 117 22.92 -5.79 3.26
CA GLU A 117 24.17 -6.54 3.35
C GLU A 117 24.63 -6.76 4.79
N ILE A 118 24.10 -5.96 5.73
CA ILE A 118 24.36 -6.11 7.16
C ILE A 118 23.75 -7.45 7.64
N PRO A 119 24.42 -8.19 8.54
CA PRO A 119 23.83 -9.39 9.14
C PRO A 119 22.46 -9.11 9.75
N PHE A 120 21.46 -9.93 9.42
CA PHE A 120 20.07 -9.79 9.88
C PHE A 120 19.94 -9.52 11.38
N LYS A 121 20.68 -10.25 12.23
CA LYS A 121 20.69 -9.97 13.68
C LYS A 121 21.12 -8.56 14.04
N LYS A 122 22.15 -8.04 13.35
CA LYS A 122 22.61 -6.66 13.54
C LYS A 122 21.58 -5.65 13.03
N GLN A 123 20.92 -5.93 11.89
CA GLN A 123 19.80 -5.11 11.40
C GLN A 123 18.70 -5.00 12.46
N VAL A 124 18.25 -6.13 13.02
CA VAL A 124 17.23 -6.18 14.08
C VAL A 124 17.68 -5.40 15.31
N GLN A 125 18.91 -5.60 15.79
CA GLN A 125 19.46 -4.87 16.94
C GLN A 125 19.48 -3.36 16.68
N MET A 126 19.88 -2.91 15.49
CA MET A 126 19.86 -1.48 15.13
C MET A 126 18.44 -0.91 15.26
N TYR A 127 17.44 -1.62 14.77
CA TYR A 127 16.05 -1.20 14.91
C TYR A 127 15.56 -1.18 16.35
N CYS A 128 15.84 -2.21 17.14
CA CYS A 128 15.47 -2.24 18.55
C CYS A 128 16.09 -1.05 19.29
N THR A 129 17.39 -0.79 19.10
CA THR A 129 18.08 0.37 19.67
C THR A 129 17.43 1.69 19.21
N PHE A 130 17.03 1.78 17.94
CA PHE A 130 16.35 2.97 17.42
C PHE A 130 15.01 3.19 18.12
N ILE A 131 14.15 2.15 18.20
CA ILE A 131 12.83 2.22 18.84
C ILE A 131 12.96 2.59 20.33
N GLU A 132 13.86 1.93 21.05
CA GLU A 132 14.13 2.22 22.47
C GLU A 132 14.55 3.68 22.67
N SER A 133 15.40 4.19 21.78
CA SER A 133 15.85 5.57 21.85
C SER A 133 14.70 6.54 21.55
N GLN A 134 13.87 6.28 20.54
CA GLN A 134 12.67 7.09 20.24
C GLN A 134 11.70 7.08 21.43
N ALA A 135 11.46 5.93 22.06
CA ALA A 135 10.64 5.83 23.26
C ALA A 135 11.22 6.63 24.43
N MET A 136 12.55 6.60 24.62
CA MET A 136 13.22 7.40 25.65
C MET A 136 13.06 8.91 25.38
N TYR A 137 13.26 9.36 24.15
CA TYR A 137 13.07 10.77 23.77
C TYR A 137 11.62 11.21 23.94
N ALA A 138 10.67 10.39 23.51
CA ALA A 138 9.24 10.61 23.70
C ALA A 138 8.90 10.79 25.18
N HIS A 139 9.39 9.90 26.06
CA HIS A 139 9.13 9.98 27.50
C HIS A 139 9.76 11.22 28.15
N ARG A 140 10.97 11.62 27.73
CA ARG A 140 11.60 12.87 28.18
C ARG A 140 10.78 14.10 27.78
N ASN A 141 10.37 14.16 26.51
CA ASN A 141 9.57 15.26 25.98
C ASN A 141 8.20 15.37 26.68
N LEU A 142 7.57 14.24 26.99
CA LEU A 142 6.35 14.19 27.80
C LEU A 142 6.62 14.72 29.22
N LYS A 143 7.65 14.23 29.91
CA LYS A 143 8.01 14.68 31.26
C LYS A 143 8.25 16.19 31.32
N ASP A 144 8.95 16.77 30.34
CA ASP A 144 9.21 18.20 30.28
C ASP A 144 7.92 19.01 30.07
N LYS A 145 6.97 18.50 29.27
CA LYS A 145 5.65 19.11 29.08
C LYS A 145 4.74 18.95 30.30
N MET A 146 4.76 17.81 30.96
CA MET A 146 4.03 17.56 32.22
C MET A 146 4.52 18.49 33.33
N ASN A 147 5.83 18.73 33.41
CA ASN A 147 6.39 19.70 34.37
C ASN A 147 5.94 21.14 34.08
N GLN A 148 5.55 21.46 32.84
CA GLN A 148 5.04 22.78 32.43
C GLN A 148 3.51 22.92 32.56
N LYS A 149 2.73 21.82 32.50
CA LYS A 149 1.26 21.84 32.58
C LYS A 149 0.75 21.26 33.92
N LYS A 150 0.06 22.08 34.72
CA LYS A 150 -0.46 21.74 36.07
C LYS A 150 -1.60 20.70 36.13
N TYR A 151 -2.09 20.18 35.01
CA TYR A 151 -3.24 19.27 34.98
C TYR A 151 -2.97 18.07 34.09
N LEU A 152 -2.95 16.88 34.70
CA LEU A 152 -2.97 15.57 34.04
C LEU A 152 -4.43 15.08 33.97
N THR A 153 -4.91 14.73 32.77
CA THR A 153 -6.26 14.16 32.60
C THR A 153 -6.26 12.69 32.18
N GLY A 154 -5.08 12.05 32.01
CA GLY A 154 -4.99 10.65 31.58
C GLY A 154 -5.46 10.39 30.15
N LEU A 155 -5.74 11.44 29.38
CA LEU A 155 -6.04 11.40 27.95
C LEU A 155 -4.74 11.56 27.14
N GLU A 156 -4.70 10.99 25.92
CA GLU A 156 -3.55 11.09 25.00
C GLU A 156 -3.01 12.52 24.93
N GLU A 157 -1.72 12.68 25.23
CA GLU A 157 -1.08 13.98 25.18
C GLU A 157 -0.85 14.40 23.73
N VAL A 158 -1.78 15.21 23.25
CA VAL A 158 -1.68 15.88 21.96
C VAL A 158 -0.62 16.97 22.04
N VAL A 159 0.47 16.77 21.31
CA VAL A 159 1.46 17.79 20.98
C VAL A 159 0.96 18.56 19.78
N THR A 160 0.65 19.85 19.96
CA THR A 160 0.45 20.75 18.82
C THR A 160 1.78 21.29 18.32
N GLU A 161 2.14 20.95 17.09
CA GLU A 161 3.25 21.53 16.33
C GLU A 161 2.66 22.09 15.03
N ASP A 162 2.92 23.37 14.71
CA ASP A 162 2.41 24.06 13.51
C ASP A 162 0.88 23.95 13.27
N GLY A 163 0.08 23.94 14.33
CA GLY A 163 -1.38 23.84 14.25
C GLY A 163 -1.91 22.43 13.97
N LYS A 164 -1.03 21.42 13.84
CA LYS A 164 -1.40 20.01 13.76
C LYS A 164 -1.26 19.35 15.12
N LYS A 165 -2.27 18.57 15.48
CA LYS A 165 -2.35 17.79 16.71
C LYS A 165 -1.65 16.45 16.45
N HIS A 166 -0.53 16.20 17.12
CA HIS A 166 0.24 14.94 17.04
C HIS A 166 0.27 14.27 18.41
N SER A 167 -0.25 13.06 18.55
CA SER A 167 -0.08 12.27 19.77
C SER A 167 1.30 11.59 19.76
N VAL A 168 1.99 11.63 20.90
CA VAL A 168 3.27 10.93 21.06
C VAL A 168 3.09 9.42 20.93
N SER A 169 1.92 8.91 21.33
CA SER A 169 1.56 7.50 21.19
C SER A 169 1.46 7.10 19.72
N ASP A 170 0.78 7.91 18.90
CA ASP A 170 0.57 7.64 17.47
C ASP A 170 1.91 7.59 16.72
N ASN A 171 2.86 8.45 17.10
CA ASN A 171 4.21 8.43 16.52
C ASN A 171 4.97 7.15 16.87
N LEU A 172 4.84 6.64 18.10
CA LEU A 172 5.47 5.39 18.50
C LEU A 172 4.81 4.18 17.80
N GLU A 173 3.48 4.19 17.68
CA GLU A 173 2.74 3.18 16.93
C GLU A 173 3.17 3.15 15.46
N ALA A 174 3.25 4.32 14.81
CA ALA A 174 3.74 4.42 13.43
C ALA A 174 5.17 3.87 13.26
N ILE A 175 6.06 4.08 14.24
CA ILE A 175 7.42 3.51 14.24
C ILE A 175 7.38 1.97 14.38
N ILE A 176 6.51 1.44 15.23
CA ILE A 176 6.34 -0.01 15.41
C ILE A 176 5.78 -0.65 14.13
N ASP A 177 4.77 -0.04 13.50
CA ASP A 177 4.21 -0.53 12.24
C ASP A 177 5.24 -0.52 11.11
N LEU A 178 6.09 0.51 11.09
CA LEU A 178 7.19 0.62 10.13
C LEU A 178 8.19 -0.52 10.34
N PHE A 179 8.46 -0.86 11.60
CA PHE A 179 9.32 -2.00 11.92
C PHE A 179 8.68 -3.34 11.52
N ASP A 180 7.39 -3.57 11.77
CA ASP A 180 6.69 -4.79 11.34
C ASP A 180 6.73 -4.96 9.82
N THR A 181 6.42 -3.89 9.09
CA THR A 181 6.45 -3.87 7.62
C THR A 181 7.85 -4.21 7.10
N LEU A 182 8.89 -3.61 7.70
CA LEU A 182 10.25 -3.87 7.30
C LEU A 182 10.70 -5.30 7.60
N ILE A 183 10.39 -5.83 8.79
CA ILE A 183 10.78 -7.20 9.15
C ILE A 183 10.16 -8.21 8.19
N ARG A 184 8.91 -8.01 7.78
CA ARG A 184 8.27 -8.85 6.74
C ARG A 184 9.02 -8.77 5.42
N LEU A 185 9.43 -7.58 4.99
CA LEU A 185 10.24 -7.37 3.77
C LEU A 185 11.61 -8.04 3.87
N LEU A 186 12.32 -7.86 4.99
CA LEU A 186 13.62 -8.49 5.25
C LEU A 186 13.50 -10.01 5.25
N HIS A 187 12.47 -10.55 5.91
CA HIS A 187 12.20 -11.98 5.94
C HIS A 187 11.91 -12.54 4.55
N TYR A 188 11.02 -11.89 3.78
CA TYR A 188 10.72 -12.28 2.39
C TYR A 188 11.99 -12.29 1.51
N ASN A 189 12.81 -11.26 1.59
CA ASN A 189 14.06 -11.15 0.82
C ASN A 189 15.10 -12.19 1.24
N SER A 190 15.16 -12.54 2.52
CA SER A 190 16.12 -13.52 3.03
C SER A 190 15.86 -14.94 2.52
N LYS A 191 14.66 -15.23 1.97
CA LYS A 191 14.25 -16.56 1.49
C LYS A 191 14.50 -17.68 2.51
N GLY A 192 14.32 -17.41 3.80
CA GLY A 192 14.54 -18.38 4.88
C GLY A 192 16.01 -18.62 5.23
N LYS A 193 16.95 -17.81 4.74
CA LYS A 193 18.38 -17.91 5.09
C LYS A 193 18.76 -17.24 6.42
N ILE A 194 17.79 -16.70 7.17
CA ILE A 194 18.00 -16.02 8.45
C ILE A 194 18.55 -17.00 9.51
N ASP A 195 18.11 -18.26 9.47
CA ASP A 195 18.39 -19.25 10.51
C ASP A 195 19.86 -19.76 10.54
N GLY A 196 20.66 -19.43 9.52
CA GLY A 196 22.05 -19.85 9.39
C GLY A 196 23.10 -18.86 9.94
N GLN A 197 22.69 -17.72 10.51
CA GLN A 197 23.64 -16.72 11.00
C GLN A 197 24.26 -17.15 12.34
N LEU A 198 25.60 -17.15 12.38
CA LEU A 198 26.40 -17.37 13.60
C LEU A 198 25.79 -16.60 14.78
N HIS A 199 25.77 -17.24 15.96
CA HIS A 199 25.30 -16.64 17.21
C HIS A 199 26.31 -15.64 17.77
N ASN A 200 26.68 -14.66 16.96
CA ASN A 200 27.50 -13.55 17.38
C ASN A 200 26.58 -12.47 17.95
N THR A 201 26.78 -12.12 19.21
CA THR A 201 26.21 -10.91 19.80
C THR A 201 27.03 -9.74 19.30
N TYR A 202 26.44 -8.84 18.52
CA TYR A 202 27.13 -7.62 18.14
C TYR A 202 27.09 -6.66 19.34
N SER A 203 28.24 -6.39 19.93
CA SER A 203 28.43 -5.32 20.92
C SER A 203 28.57 -3.99 20.19
N ASP A 204 28.02 -2.91 20.75
CA ASP A 204 28.11 -1.54 20.22
C ASP A 204 27.41 -1.35 18.86
N VAL A 205 26.08 -1.54 18.87
CA VAL A 205 25.23 -1.35 17.69
C VAL A 205 24.52 0.00 17.80
N SER A 206 24.94 0.96 16.98
CA SER A 206 24.27 2.26 16.83
C SER A 206 23.45 2.30 15.53
N PRO A 207 22.18 2.74 15.57
CA PRO A 207 21.37 3.00 14.38
C PRO A 207 21.64 4.38 13.75
N TYR A 208 22.36 5.26 14.45
CA TYR A 208 22.50 6.66 14.04
C TYR A 208 23.62 6.87 13.02
N LEU A 209 23.43 7.85 12.14
CA LEU A 209 24.39 8.23 11.09
C LEU A 209 24.64 7.12 10.06
N ILE A 210 23.61 6.33 9.76
CA ILE A 210 23.66 5.24 8.79
C ILE A 210 22.65 5.55 7.68
N PRO A 211 23.09 6.19 6.57
CA PRO A 211 22.20 6.62 5.50
C PRO A 211 21.38 5.49 4.89
N SER A 212 21.92 4.27 4.86
CA SER A 212 21.24 3.09 4.36
C SER A 212 20.05 2.67 5.24
N LEU A 213 20.16 2.84 6.56
CA LEU A 213 19.06 2.64 7.53
C LEU A 213 17.96 3.70 7.33
N GLU A 214 18.33 4.97 7.19
CA GLU A 214 17.37 6.06 6.95
C GLU A 214 16.61 5.83 5.64
N MET A 215 17.32 5.48 4.56
CA MET A 215 16.72 5.19 3.26
C MET A 215 15.76 4.01 3.31
N ILE A 216 16.11 2.90 3.98
CA ILE A 216 15.21 1.74 4.04
C ILE A 216 13.99 2.03 4.93
N MET A 217 14.12 2.86 5.96
CA MET A 217 12.98 3.35 6.74
C MET A 217 12.05 4.22 5.87
N HIS A 218 12.59 5.14 5.09
CA HIS A 218 11.80 5.97 4.16
C HIS A 218 11.05 5.13 3.11
N LEU A 219 11.72 4.15 2.50
CA LEU A 219 11.09 3.24 1.53
C LEU A 219 9.97 2.42 2.19
N THR A 220 10.17 1.99 3.44
CA THR A 220 9.15 1.24 4.19
C THR A 220 7.95 2.11 4.53
N SER A 221 8.18 3.35 4.98
CA SER A 221 7.10 4.33 5.21
C SER A 221 6.30 4.62 3.94
N HIS A 222 6.98 4.69 2.78
CA HIS A 222 6.32 4.86 1.50
C HIS A 222 5.42 3.67 1.15
N LYS A 223 5.87 2.43 1.44
CA LYS A 223 5.03 1.22 1.27
C LYS A 223 3.78 1.27 2.14
N GLN A 224 3.89 1.62 3.43
CA GLN A 224 2.73 1.77 4.31
C GLN A 224 1.75 2.82 3.79
N THR A 225 2.27 3.94 3.28
CA THR A 225 1.43 4.99 2.68
C THR A 225 0.63 4.46 1.48
N LEU A 226 1.25 3.63 0.64
CA LEU A 226 0.58 3.00 -0.49
C LEU A 226 -0.44 1.93 -0.06
N ASP A 227 -0.18 1.21 1.03
CA ASP A 227 -1.13 0.25 1.61
C ASP A 227 -2.38 0.96 2.12
N ILE A 228 -2.20 2.02 2.91
CA ILE A 228 -3.32 2.85 3.40
C ILE A 228 -4.10 3.47 2.22
N LEU A 229 -3.40 3.91 1.17
CA LEU A 229 -4.04 4.43 -0.03
C LEU A 229 -4.89 3.35 -0.72
N TRP A 230 -4.36 2.14 -0.87
CA TRP A 230 -5.08 1.03 -1.48
C TRP A 230 -6.31 0.61 -0.67
N GLU A 231 -6.21 0.58 0.65
CA GLU A 231 -7.35 0.34 1.54
C GLU A 231 -8.41 1.43 1.40
N LYS A 232 -8.02 2.70 1.28
CA LYS A 232 -8.96 3.80 1.02
C LYS A 232 -9.67 3.65 -0.31
N ILE A 233 -9.00 3.15 -1.34
CA ILE A 233 -9.61 2.82 -2.63
C ILE A 233 -10.60 1.64 -2.46
N LYS A 234 -10.19 0.54 -1.82
CA LYS A 234 -11.04 -0.66 -1.62
C LYS A 234 -12.29 -0.38 -0.77
N TYR A 235 -12.12 0.30 0.36
CA TYR A 235 -13.14 0.34 1.42
C TYR A 235 -13.83 1.70 1.57
N ARG A 236 -13.22 2.79 1.07
CA ARG A 236 -13.74 4.16 1.26
C ARG A 236 -14.09 4.88 -0.04
N ASP A 237 -14.10 4.17 -1.17
CA ASP A 237 -14.45 4.70 -2.51
C ASP A 237 -13.64 5.96 -2.87
N TRP A 238 -12.34 5.92 -2.57
CA TRP A 238 -11.42 6.97 -3.00
C TRP A 238 -11.20 6.88 -4.51
N ASN A 239 -11.38 8.02 -5.18
CA ASN A 239 -11.29 8.13 -6.61
C ASN A 239 -10.05 8.90 -7.06
N PHE A 240 -9.59 8.50 -8.23
CA PHE A 240 -8.47 9.09 -8.92
C PHE A 240 -8.88 10.38 -9.61
N LEU A 241 -8.14 11.46 -9.34
CA LEU A 241 -8.24 12.72 -10.07
C LEU A 241 -6.90 13.06 -10.73
N ARG A 242 -7.00 13.52 -11.97
CA ARG A 242 -5.86 13.95 -12.78
C ARG A 242 -5.77 15.46 -12.80
N TYR A 243 -4.69 16.00 -12.29
CA TYR A 243 -4.34 17.41 -12.43
C TYR A 243 -3.28 17.57 -13.51
N LYS A 244 -3.50 18.46 -14.48
CA LYS A 244 -2.44 18.85 -15.42
C LYS A 244 -1.59 19.94 -14.76
N SER A 245 -0.34 19.61 -14.49
CA SER A 245 0.69 20.56 -14.04
C SER A 245 1.64 20.91 -15.20
N GLN A 246 2.40 21.99 -15.06
CA GLN A 246 3.39 22.44 -16.06
C GLN A 246 4.49 21.39 -16.33
N GLY A 247 4.74 20.47 -15.38
CA GLY A 247 5.71 19.37 -15.51
C GLY A 247 5.11 18.01 -15.88
N GLY A 248 3.81 17.91 -16.16
CA GLY A 248 3.13 16.64 -16.46
C GLY A 248 1.82 16.45 -15.70
N ASN A 249 1.32 15.22 -15.68
CA ASN A 249 0.10 14.90 -14.95
C ASN A 249 0.45 14.54 -13.50
N VAL A 250 -0.14 15.26 -12.56
CA VAL A 250 -0.12 14.89 -11.13
C VAL A 250 -1.41 14.16 -10.83
N PHE A 251 -1.29 12.99 -10.22
CA PHE A 251 -2.42 12.18 -9.82
C PHE A 251 -2.64 12.32 -8.32
N TYR A 252 -3.87 12.62 -7.93
CA TYR A 252 -4.25 12.75 -6.53
C TYR A 252 -5.51 11.94 -6.27
N TYR A 253 -5.59 11.36 -5.08
CA TYR A 253 -6.72 10.52 -4.67
C TYR A 253 -7.53 11.28 -3.64
N VAL A 254 -8.84 11.31 -3.83
CA VAL A 254 -9.79 11.99 -2.95
C VAL A 254 -11.00 11.10 -2.68
N PRO A 255 -11.67 11.24 -1.53
CA PRO A 255 -12.94 10.58 -1.32
C PRO A 255 -13.98 11.03 -2.37
N ARG A 256 -14.87 10.13 -2.78
CA ARG A 256 -15.97 10.45 -3.72
C ARG A 256 -16.96 11.49 -3.17
N ASN A 257 -17.09 11.59 -1.85
CA ASN A 257 -17.94 12.56 -1.15
C ASN A 257 -17.20 13.20 0.03
N ASP A 258 -17.31 14.53 0.17
CA ASP A 258 -16.70 15.31 1.26
C ASP A 258 -17.19 14.91 2.67
N TYR A 259 -18.29 14.15 2.77
CA TYR A 259 -18.77 13.63 4.05
C TYR A 259 -17.83 12.60 4.70
N ASN A 260 -16.89 12.02 3.96
CA ASN A 260 -15.93 11.03 4.47
C ASN A 260 -14.71 11.65 5.20
N PHE A 261 -14.67 12.98 5.38
CA PHE A 261 -13.64 13.67 6.17
C PHE A 261 -13.87 13.61 7.70
N LYS A 262 -14.92 12.90 8.17
CA LYS A 262 -15.23 12.72 9.60
C LYS A 262 -15.10 11.25 10.04
N LEU A 263 -13.90 10.69 10.01
CA LEU A 263 -13.52 9.54 10.83
C LEU A 263 -12.04 9.67 11.19
#